data_AF-A0AAW2C2C2-F1
#
_entry.id   AF-A0AAW2C2C2-F1
#
_cell.length_a   1.000
_cell.length_b   1.000
_cell.length_c   1.000
_cell.angle_alpha   90.00
_cell.angle_beta   90.00
_cell.angle_gamma   90.00
#
_symmetry.space_group_name_H-M   'P 1'
#
loop_
_entity.id
_entity.type
_entity.pdbx_description
1 polymer ?
#
loop_
_entity_poly.entity_id
_entity_poly.type
_entity_poly.pdbx_seq_one_letter_code
_entity_poly.pdbx_strand_id
1 'polypeptide(L)'
;MLAKQVWRLIQDKESLSYKVFKAKYFPNCSIFEAKSSSGFFAWKRILWSRKVIAKEARWRVGDGKSTRIYYDAWLLGTAEGKVSFPPSFLSSEATVDALIDPHTRWWNVQLIDLCFYALEAQKIKSIPLCSVPQPDILIWPKENSGVYSMKFGHKALCDEDSPNLVLPQEGCERIKHIWSQDFGWVDRTAVTDISFKDLVEKIREKPQTLALFAVTAWAIWHHRNKSRLWKYSMPLDRIAIYAKDYIRNLKSLECSHPQT
;
A
#
# COMPACT_ATOMS: atom_id res chain seq x y z
N MET A 1 1.87 -0.91 4.63
CA MET A 1 3.02 -1.25 3.76
C MET A 1 2.59 -1.67 2.36
N LEU A 2 1.46 -2.36 2.20
CA LEU A 2 1.07 -2.96 0.93
C LEU A 2 0.62 -1.94 -0.13
N ALA A 3 -0.10 -0.88 0.24
CA ALA A 3 -0.43 0.20 -0.68
C ALA A 3 0.83 0.91 -1.22
N LYS A 4 1.90 1.03 -0.41
CA LYS A 4 3.21 1.51 -0.88
C LYS A 4 3.86 0.56 -1.91
N GLN A 5 3.64 -0.76 -1.77
CA GLN A 5 4.09 -1.72 -2.77
C GLN A 5 3.29 -1.56 -4.08
N VAL A 6 1.97 -1.39 -3.99
CA VAL A 6 1.14 -1.07 -5.17
C VAL A 6 1.64 0.21 -5.85
N TRP A 7 1.90 1.27 -5.07
CA TRP A 7 2.43 2.53 -5.58
C TRP A 7 3.75 2.33 -6.36
N ARG A 8 4.69 1.56 -5.82
CA ARG A 8 5.95 1.22 -6.50
C ARG A 8 5.73 0.46 -7.80
N LEU A 9 4.79 -0.49 -7.82
CA LEU A 9 4.42 -1.23 -9.04
C LEU A 9 3.77 -0.35 -10.11
N ILE A 10 3.31 0.85 -9.78
CA ILE A 10 2.76 1.80 -10.75
C ILE A 10 3.87 2.70 -11.31
N GLN A 11 4.72 3.23 -10.43
CA GLN A 11 5.69 4.27 -10.77
C GLN A 11 6.98 3.71 -11.37
N ASP A 12 7.44 2.55 -10.91
CA ASP A 12 8.75 2.00 -11.28
C ASP A 12 8.60 0.70 -12.08
N LYS A 13 8.34 0.88 -13.38
CA LYS A 13 8.17 -0.22 -14.35
C LYS A 13 9.50 -0.90 -14.71
N GLU A 14 10.65 -0.29 -14.40
CA GLU A 14 11.95 -0.87 -14.70
C GLU A 14 12.48 -1.77 -13.57
N SER A 15 11.96 -1.62 -12.36
CA SER A 15 12.32 -2.46 -11.22
C SER A 15 12.14 -3.96 -11.50
N LEU A 16 13.05 -4.76 -10.96
CA LEU A 16 12.93 -6.22 -10.98
C LEU A 16 11.62 -6.68 -10.32
N SER A 17 11.20 -5.99 -9.24
CA SER A 17 9.91 -6.24 -8.60
C SER A 17 8.76 -6.08 -9.58
N TYR A 18 8.71 -4.99 -10.35
CA TYR A 18 7.68 -4.81 -11.35
C TYR A 18 7.72 -5.91 -12.40
N LYS A 19 8.89 -6.19 -12.99
CA LYS A 19 9.05 -7.19 -14.06
C LYS A 19 8.57 -8.57 -13.63
N VAL A 20 8.92 -9.00 -12.41
CA VAL A 20 8.49 -10.28 -11.83
C VAL A 20 6.97 -10.29 -11.59
N PHE A 21 6.43 -9.25 -10.96
CA PHE A 21 4.99 -9.19 -10.65
C PHE A 21 4.13 -9.05 -11.91
N LYS A 22 4.58 -8.25 -12.88
CA LYS A 22 3.95 -8.05 -14.19
C LYS A 22 3.85 -9.38 -14.93
N ALA A 23 4.96 -10.09 -15.11
CA ALA A 23 4.98 -11.37 -15.82
C ALA A 23 4.09 -12.44 -15.15
N LYS A 24 4.08 -12.50 -13.81
CA LYS A 24 3.39 -13.56 -13.08
C LYS A 24 1.90 -13.28 -12.83
N TYR A 25 1.53 -12.03 -12.55
CA TYR A 25 0.22 -11.72 -11.97
C TYR A 25 -0.66 -10.80 -12.82
N PHE A 26 -0.07 -9.98 -13.71
CA PHE A 26 -0.83 -9.07 -14.57
C PHE A 26 -0.15 -8.84 -15.94
N PRO A 27 0.14 -9.91 -16.70
CA PRO A 27 0.97 -9.83 -17.91
C PRO A 27 0.39 -8.88 -18.95
N ASN A 28 -0.93 -8.93 -19.16
CA ASN A 28 -1.60 -8.22 -20.24
C ASN A 28 -2.42 -7.01 -19.76
N CYS A 29 -2.31 -6.62 -18.49
CA CYS A 29 -3.11 -5.53 -17.94
C CYS A 29 -2.34 -4.71 -16.89
N SER A 30 -2.91 -3.60 -16.44
CA SER A 30 -2.34 -2.81 -15.35
C SER A 30 -2.58 -3.49 -13.99
N ILE A 31 -1.86 -3.04 -12.95
CA ILE A 31 -2.14 -3.46 -11.57
C ILE A 31 -3.61 -3.19 -11.20
N PHE A 32 -4.22 -2.11 -11.71
CA PHE A 32 -5.62 -1.70 -11.51
C PHE A 32 -6.65 -2.66 -12.10
N GLU A 33 -6.30 -3.36 -13.16
CA GLU A 33 -7.17 -4.33 -13.84
C GLU A 33 -6.86 -5.78 -13.44
N ALA A 34 -5.74 -6.00 -12.76
CA ALA A 34 -5.29 -7.32 -12.37
C ALA A 34 -6.34 -8.07 -11.54
N LYS A 35 -6.57 -9.35 -11.88
CA LYS A 35 -7.52 -10.22 -11.19
C LYS A 35 -6.80 -11.08 -10.15
N SER A 36 -7.55 -11.57 -9.17
CA SER A 36 -7.00 -12.52 -8.20
C SER A 36 -6.74 -13.86 -8.89
N SER A 37 -5.48 -14.30 -8.91
CA SER A 37 -5.15 -15.70 -9.18
C SER A 37 -5.30 -16.55 -7.92
N SER A 38 -5.59 -17.84 -8.07
CA SER A 38 -5.60 -18.80 -6.97
C SER A 38 -4.16 -19.04 -6.46
N GLY A 39 -3.99 -19.17 -5.14
CA GLY A 39 -2.76 -19.71 -4.55
C GLY A 39 -1.83 -18.76 -3.77
N PHE A 40 -1.85 -17.42 -3.96
CA PHE A 40 -0.92 -16.53 -3.22
C PHE A 40 -1.62 -15.48 -2.35
N PHE A 41 -1.58 -15.68 -1.03
CA PHE A 41 -2.23 -14.80 -0.05
C PHE A 41 -1.66 -13.37 -0.09
N ALA A 42 -0.34 -13.22 -0.28
CA ALA A 42 0.25 -11.88 -0.34
C ALA A 42 -0.21 -11.11 -1.58
N TRP A 43 -0.41 -11.78 -2.73
CA TRP A 43 -0.99 -11.16 -3.93
C TRP A 43 -2.42 -10.68 -3.69
N LYS A 44 -3.27 -11.51 -3.07
CA LYS A 44 -4.63 -11.08 -2.69
C LYS A 44 -4.61 -9.83 -1.83
N ARG A 45 -3.66 -9.72 -0.89
CA ARG A 45 -3.54 -8.52 -0.06
C ARG A 45 -3.01 -7.30 -0.82
N ILE A 46 -2.12 -7.49 -1.80
CA ILE A 46 -1.68 -6.42 -2.70
C ILE A 46 -2.87 -5.91 -3.52
N LEU A 47 -3.64 -6.82 -4.14
CA LEU A 47 -4.87 -6.49 -4.87
C LEU A 47 -5.93 -5.81 -4.00
N TRP A 48 -6.08 -6.24 -2.74
CA TRP A 48 -7.00 -5.57 -1.83
C TRP A 48 -6.52 -4.16 -1.48
N SER A 49 -5.22 -4.00 -1.21
CA SER A 49 -4.61 -2.69 -0.90
C SER A 49 -4.59 -1.74 -2.10
N ARG A 50 -4.71 -2.26 -3.32
CA ARG A 50 -4.86 -1.46 -4.54
C ARG A 50 -6.08 -0.56 -4.52
N LYS A 51 -7.17 -0.98 -3.87
CA LYS A 51 -8.40 -0.18 -3.76
C LYS A 51 -8.15 1.18 -3.11
N VAL A 52 -7.26 1.22 -2.12
CA VAL A 52 -6.84 2.46 -1.46
C VAL A 52 -6.18 3.42 -2.46
N ILE A 53 -5.31 2.88 -3.32
CA ILE A 53 -4.66 3.68 -4.36
C ILE A 53 -5.67 4.13 -5.41
N ALA A 54 -6.54 3.23 -5.87
CA ALA A 54 -7.53 3.53 -6.91
C ALA A 54 -8.56 4.59 -6.49
N LYS A 55 -8.95 4.61 -5.20
CA LYS A 55 -9.92 5.57 -4.66
C LYS A 55 -9.36 6.99 -4.57
N GLU A 56 -8.11 7.11 -4.17
CA GLU A 56 -7.55 8.38 -3.69
C GLU A 56 -6.49 8.98 -4.62
N ALA A 57 -5.78 8.15 -5.39
CA ALA A 57 -4.80 8.65 -6.35
C ALA A 57 -5.50 9.32 -7.53
N ARG A 58 -4.82 10.31 -8.12
CA ARG A 58 -5.29 11.02 -9.32
C ARG A 58 -4.18 11.09 -10.34
N TRP A 59 -4.52 11.01 -11.63
CA TRP A 59 -3.59 11.30 -12.71
C TRP A 59 -3.49 12.80 -12.90
N ARG A 60 -2.26 13.32 -12.85
CA ARG A 60 -1.95 14.67 -13.28
C ARG A 60 -1.60 14.61 -14.76
N VAL A 61 -2.42 15.27 -15.56
CA VAL A 61 -2.26 15.33 -17.03
C VAL A 61 -0.97 16.07 -17.37
N GLY A 62 -0.12 15.42 -18.17
CA GLY A 62 1.06 15.97 -18.79
C GLY A 62 0.81 16.13 -20.28
N ASP A 63 1.20 15.11 -21.07
CA ASP A 63 0.96 15.02 -22.51
C ASP A 63 -0.37 14.33 -22.86
N GLY A 64 -1.07 13.76 -21.87
CA GLY A 64 -2.38 13.15 -21.99
C GLY A 64 -2.38 11.74 -22.60
N LYS A 65 -1.24 11.22 -23.05
CA LYS A 65 -1.16 10.00 -23.87
C LYS A 65 -1.34 8.71 -23.09
N SER A 66 -1.15 8.75 -21.78
CA SER A 66 -1.20 7.57 -20.91
C SER A 66 -2.42 7.55 -19.98
N THR A 67 -3.24 8.59 -20.03
CA THR A 67 -4.44 8.74 -19.21
C THR A 67 -5.67 8.53 -20.08
N ARG A 68 -6.45 7.48 -19.80
CA ARG A 68 -7.72 7.22 -20.50
C ARG A 68 -8.81 8.12 -19.95
N ILE A 69 -9.55 8.77 -20.85
CA ILE A 69 -10.56 9.77 -20.51
C ILE A 69 -11.58 9.21 -19.52
N TYR A 70 -12.16 8.03 -19.82
CA TYR A 70 -13.30 7.49 -19.08
C TYR A 70 -12.93 6.55 -17.92
N TYR A 71 -11.75 5.93 -17.97
CA TYR A 71 -11.40 4.85 -17.05
C TYR A 71 -10.49 5.30 -15.91
N ASP A 72 -9.62 6.28 -16.16
CA ASP A 72 -8.61 6.73 -15.21
C ASP A 72 -9.12 7.95 -14.42
N ALA A 73 -8.70 8.08 -13.16
CA ALA A 73 -9.16 9.16 -12.29
C ALA A 73 -8.27 10.40 -12.44
N TRP A 74 -8.60 11.34 -13.33
CA TRP A 74 -7.81 12.55 -13.62
C TRP A 74 -8.57 13.87 -13.41
N LEU A 75 -9.89 13.82 -13.25
CA LEU A 75 -10.72 15.00 -13.05
C LEU A 75 -10.73 15.40 -11.57
N LEU A 76 -10.42 16.66 -11.28
CA LEU A 76 -10.45 17.18 -9.90
C LEU A 76 -11.88 17.59 -9.50
N GLY A 77 -12.20 17.44 -8.21
CA GLY A 77 -13.49 17.88 -7.67
C GLY A 77 -14.68 16.99 -8.01
N THR A 78 -14.45 15.73 -8.38
CA THR A 78 -15.48 14.67 -8.39
C THR A 78 -15.11 13.56 -7.41
N ALA A 79 -16.11 12.88 -6.84
CA ALA A 79 -15.89 11.85 -5.83
C ALA A 79 -14.98 10.72 -6.34
N GLU A 80 -15.23 10.27 -7.58
CA GLU A 80 -14.45 9.20 -8.21
C GLU A 80 -13.21 9.71 -8.98
N GLY A 81 -13.13 11.02 -9.20
CA GLY A 81 -12.08 11.63 -10.02
C GLY A 81 -12.20 11.33 -11.52
N LYS A 82 -13.34 10.82 -11.97
CA LYS A 82 -13.59 10.45 -13.37
C LYS A 82 -14.62 11.37 -13.99
N VAL A 83 -14.58 11.46 -15.31
CA VAL A 83 -15.69 12.01 -16.10
C VAL A 83 -16.80 10.97 -16.18
N SER A 84 -18.03 11.44 -16.28
CA SER A 84 -19.19 10.60 -16.59
C SER A 84 -19.03 10.04 -18.00
N PHE A 85 -19.47 8.80 -18.23
CA PHE A 85 -19.43 8.21 -19.57
C PHE A 85 -20.38 9.00 -20.48
N PRO A 86 -19.90 9.75 -21.48
CA PRO A 86 -20.77 10.57 -22.29
C PRO A 86 -21.35 9.76 -23.45
N PRO A 87 -22.39 10.28 -24.11
CA PRO A 87 -22.89 9.75 -25.36
C PRO A 87 -21.95 10.11 -26.53
N SER A 88 -21.32 9.11 -27.14
CA SER A 88 -21.13 8.95 -28.59
C SER A 88 -20.11 9.75 -29.43
N PHE A 89 -19.29 10.70 -28.95
CA PHE A 89 -18.33 11.41 -29.84
C PHE A 89 -16.88 10.89 -29.84
N LEU A 90 -16.39 10.33 -28.75
CA LEU A 90 -15.02 9.82 -28.64
C LEU A 90 -15.04 8.32 -28.36
N SER A 91 -14.04 7.60 -28.89
CA SER A 91 -13.83 6.17 -28.61
C SER A 91 -13.75 5.92 -27.10
N SER A 92 -14.28 4.78 -26.62
CA SER A 92 -14.17 4.39 -25.21
C SER A 92 -12.72 4.27 -24.75
N GLU A 93 -11.80 3.97 -25.66
CA GLU A 93 -10.36 3.85 -25.38
C GLU A 93 -9.60 5.17 -25.59
N ALA A 94 -10.30 6.29 -25.83
CA ALA A 94 -9.65 7.58 -26.05
C ALA A 94 -8.87 8.04 -24.81
N THR A 95 -7.69 8.58 -25.07
CA THR A 95 -6.77 9.18 -24.09
C THR A 95 -6.91 10.71 -24.07
N VAL A 96 -6.48 11.33 -22.97
CA VAL A 96 -6.69 12.76 -22.70
C VAL A 96 -5.98 13.65 -23.74
N ASP A 97 -4.94 13.15 -24.40
CA ASP A 97 -4.26 13.86 -25.50
C ASP A 97 -5.22 14.21 -26.66
N ALA A 98 -6.27 13.43 -26.89
CA ALA A 98 -7.30 13.73 -27.88
C ALA A 98 -8.07 15.04 -27.59
N LEU A 99 -8.07 15.49 -26.33
CA LEU A 99 -8.69 16.74 -25.90
C LEU A 99 -7.73 17.94 -25.94
N ILE A 100 -6.45 17.71 -26.25
CA ILE A 100 -5.40 18.73 -26.25
C ILE A 100 -5.11 19.13 -27.70
N ASP A 101 -5.12 20.44 -27.97
CA ASP A 101 -4.70 20.98 -29.26
C ASP A 101 -3.17 20.83 -29.41
N PRO A 102 -2.69 20.15 -30.47
CA PRO A 102 -1.27 19.86 -30.65
C PRO A 102 -0.43 21.10 -30.95
N HIS A 103 -1.02 22.17 -31.48
CA HIS A 103 -0.33 23.41 -31.82
C HIS A 103 -0.22 24.34 -30.62
N THR A 104 -1.32 24.54 -29.90
CA THR A 104 -1.35 25.45 -28.75
C THR A 104 -0.90 24.78 -27.45
N ARG A 105 -0.91 23.44 -27.41
CA ARG A 105 -0.73 22.61 -26.20
C ARG A 105 -1.64 23.04 -25.05
N TRP A 106 -2.83 23.49 -25.44
CA TRP A 106 -3.91 23.82 -24.53
C TRP A 106 -5.14 22.99 -24.85
N TRP A 107 -6.13 23.04 -23.97
CA TRP A 107 -7.40 22.34 -24.16
C TRP A 107 -8.11 22.77 -25.44
N ASN A 108 -8.58 21.80 -26.22
CA ASN A 108 -9.50 22.03 -27.33
C ASN A 108 -10.90 22.31 -26.75
N VAL A 109 -11.16 23.59 -26.47
CA VAL A 109 -12.37 24.05 -25.79
C VAL A 109 -13.63 23.64 -26.55
N GLN A 110 -13.63 23.76 -27.87
CA GLN A 110 -14.77 23.41 -28.72
C GLN A 110 -15.09 21.92 -28.63
N LEU A 111 -14.07 21.06 -28.72
CA LEU A 111 -14.26 19.61 -28.60
C LEU A 111 -14.76 19.23 -27.21
N ILE A 112 -14.20 19.83 -26.17
CA ILE A 112 -14.60 19.54 -24.77
C ILE A 112 -16.07 19.93 -24.53
N ASP A 113 -16.50 21.10 -25.01
CA ASP A 113 -17.87 21.56 -24.85
C ASP A 113 -18.88 20.73 -25.66
N LEU A 114 -18.43 20.04 -26.72
CA LEU A 114 -19.24 19.09 -27.48
C LEU A 114 -19.30 17.69 -26.83
N CYS A 115 -18.23 17.25 -26.18
CA CYS A 115 -18.10 15.87 -25.67
C CYS A 115 -18.55 15.68 -24.22
N PHE A 116 -18.59 16.74 -23.39
CA PHE A 116 -18.83 16.62 -21.95
C PHE A 116 -19.97 17.51 -21.48
N TYR A 117 -20.59 17.13 -20.36
CA TYR A 117 -21.57 17.98 -19.68
C TYR A 117 -20.91 19.28 -19.21
N ALA A 118 -21.66 20.39 -19.23
CA ALA A 118 -21.14 21.73 -18.94
C ALA A 118 -20.29 21.82 -17.65
N LEU A 119 -20.73 21.16 -16.57
CA LEU A 119 -20.00 21.15 -15.29
C LEU A 119 -18.67 20.38 -15.37
N GLU A 120 -18.62 19.29 -16.12
CA GLU A 120 -17.40 18.51 -16.33
C GLU A 120 -16.46 19.22 -17.30
N ALA A 121 -17.00 19.76 -18.40
CA ALA A 121 -16.26 20.58 -19.35
C ALA A 121 -15.56 21.75 -18.66
N GLN A 122 -16.23 22.46 -17.76
CA GLN A 122 -15.62 23.53 -16.97
C GLN A 122 -14.47 23.04 -16.09
N LYS A 123 -14.62 21.87 -15.45
CA LYS A 123 -13.55 21.26 -14.64
C LYS A 123 -12.36 20.81 -15.48
N ILE A 124 -12.60 20.24 -16.67
CA ILE A 124 -11.52 19.85 -17.59
C ILE A 124 -10.74 21.10 -18.01
N LYS A 125 -11.45 22.14 -18.47
CA LYS A 125 -10.85 23.39 -18.93
C LYS A 125 -10.07 24.15 -17.84
N SER A 126 -10.38 23.93 -16.57
CA SER A 126 -9.66 24.55 -15.44
C SER A 126 -8.39 23.81 -15.02
N ILE A 127 -8.15 22.60 -15.53
CA ILE A 127 -6.91 21.87 -15.26
C ILE A 127 -5.76 22.56 -16.00
N PRO A 128 -4.72 23.04 -15.30
CA PRO A 128 -3.56 23.63 -15.96
C PRO A 128 -2.74 22.54 -16.66
N LEU A 129 -2.50 22.71 -17.96
CA LEU A 129 -1.56 21.89 -18.73
C LEU A 129 -0.15 22.45 -18.62
N CYS A 130 0.85 21.57 -18.66
CA CYS A 130 2.23 21.99 -18.59
C CYS A 130 2.71 22.52 -19.95
N SER A 131 3.30 23.71 -19.94
CA SER A 131 3.95 24.28 -21.12
C SER A 131 5.22 23.52 -21.53
N VAL A 132 5.69 22.54 -20.76
CA VAL A 132 6.79 21.65 -21.16
C VAL A 132 6.23 20.24 -21.34
N PRO A 133 6.54 19.55 -22.45
CA PRO A 133 6.09 18.17 -22.64
C PRO A 133 6.64 17.30 -21.52
N GLN A 134 5.75 16.70 -20.75
CA GLN A 134 6.08 15.75 -19.70
C GLN A 134 5.04 14.64 -19.70
N PRO A 135 5.42 13.40 -19.36
CA PRO A 135 4.46 12.31 -19.29
C PRO A 135 3.42 12.56 -18.20
N ASP A 136 2.23 11.96 -18.35
CA ASP A 136 1.27 11.93 -17.26
C ASP A 136 1.86 11.19 -16.06
N ILE A 137 1.54 11.66 -14.86
CA ILE A 137 2.00 11.03 -13.62
C ILE A 137 0.84 10.78 -12.67
N LEU A 138 0.87 9.65 -11.99
CA LEU A 138 -0.06 9.37 -10.90
C LEU A 138 0.42 10.10 -9.64
N ILE A 139 -0.43 10.95 -9.07
CA ILE A 139 -0.17 11.74 -7.87
C ILE A 139 -1.08 11.32 -6.71
N TRP A 140 -0.57 11.50 -5.50
CA TRP A 140 -1.33 11.36 -4.27
C TRP A 140 -1.72 12.75 -3.74
N PRO A 141 -2.98 13.21 -3.94
CA PRO A 141 -3.36 14.60 -3.67
C PRO A 141 -3.34 15.00 -2.19
N LYS A 142 -3.36 14.02 -1.26
CA LYS A 142 -3.30 14.27 0.18
C LYS A 142 -1.89 14.59 0.69
N GLU A 143 -0.88 14.58 -0.17
CA GLU A 143 0.51 14.87 0.20
C GLU A 143 1.12 15.92 -0.73
N ASN A 144 1.76 16.95 -0.16
CA ASN A 144 2.38 18.03 -0.95
C ASN A 144 3.50 17.52 -1.88
N SER A 145 4.10 16.37 -1.57
CA SER A 145 5.10 15.70 -2.41
C SER A 145 4.50 15.02 -3.64
N GLY A 146 3.18 14.78 -3.65
CA GLY A 146 2.48 13.96 -4.65
C GLY A 146 2.83 12.46 -4.58
N VAL A 147 3.67 12.03 -3.65
CA VAL A 147 4.09 10.63 -3.47
C VAL A 147 3.30 10.00 -2.34
N TYR A 148 2.88 8.74 -2.49
CA TYR A 148 2.20 8.03 -1.41
C TYR A 148 3.14 7.75 -0.22
N SER A 149 2.79 8.28 0.96
CA SER A 149 3.39 7.90 2.25
C SER A 149 2.48 7.02 3.12
N MET A 150 3.14 6.16 3.92
CA MET A 150 2.50 5.19 4.82
C MET A 150 1.64 5.82 5.91
N LYS A 151 1.95 7.06 6.31
CA LYS A 151 1.31 7.77 7.42
C LYS A 151 -0.16 8.13 7.14
N PHE A 152 -0.51 8.39 5.87
CA PHE A 152 -1.87 8.82 5.51
C PHE A 152 -2.75 7.72 4.91
N GLY A 153 -2.18 6.66 4.34
CA GLY A 153 -2.98 5.52 3.86
C GLY A 153 -3.66 4.73 4.98
N HIS A 154 -3.17 4.84 6.23
CA HIS A 154 -3.86 4.29 7.40
C HIS A 154 -5.15 5.07 7.72
N LYS A 155 -5.13 6.40 7.60
CA LYS A 155 -6.30 7.25 7.89
C LYS A 155 -7.43 7.02 6.88
N ALA A 156 -7.10 6.94 5.59
CA ALA A 156 -8.07 6.64 4.53
C ALA A 156 -8.69 5.22 4.64
N LEU A 157 -8.03 4.29 5.33
CA LEU A 157 -8.56 2.95 5.62
C LEU A 157 -9.43 2.92 6.89
N CYS A 158 -9.23 3.84 7.84
CA CYS A 158 -10.05 3.95 9.05
C CYS A 158 -11.36 4.71 8.81
N ASP A 159 -11.42 5.58 7.80
CA ASP A 159 -12.64 6.31 7.43
C ASP A 159 -13.65 5.43 6.63
N GLU A 160 -13.25 4.23 6.19
CA GLU A 160 -14.18 3.23 5.67
C GLU A 160 -14.50 2.19 6.74
N ASP A 161 -15.60 2.41 7.46
CA ASP A 161 -16.32 1.37 8.22
C ASP A 161 -16.83 0.29 7.25
N SER A 162 -15.92 -0.59 6.83
CA SER A 162 -16.25 -1.84 6.18
C SER A 162 -16.15 -2.94 7.23
N PRO A 163 -17.26 -3.62 7.62
CA PRO A 163 -17.31 -4.53 8.77
C PRO A 163 -16.43 -5.79 8.62
N ASN A 164 -15.78 -5.97 7.47
CA ASN A 164 -14.88 -7.10 7.20
C ASN A 164 -13.38 -6.73 7.31
N LEU A 165 -13.05 -5.53 7.77
CA LEU A 165 -11.67 -5.14 8.03
C LEU A 165 -11.46 -4.57 9.43
N VAL A 166 -11.87 -5.34 10.43
CA VAL A 166 -11.14 -5.31 11.70
C VAL A 166 -9.73 -5.86 11.41
N LEU A 167 -8.79 -4.98 11.03
CA LEU A 167 -7.43 -5.15 11.56
C LEU A 167 -7.65 -5.21 13.07
N PRO A 168 -7.31 -6.31 13.76
CA PRO A 168 -7.65 -6.44 15.18
C PRO A 168 -6.95 -5.33 15.93
N GLN A 169 -7.69 -4.26 16.22
CA GLN A 169 -7.28 -3.17 17.08
C GLN A 169 -6.96 -3.75 18.47
N GLU A 170 -7.73 -4.77 18.88
CA GLU A 170 -7.46 -5.61 20.06
C GLU A 170 -6.15 -6.41 19.97
N GLY A 171 -5.79 -6.90 18.78
CA GLY A 171 -4.54 -7.63 18.56
C GLY A 171 -3.32 -6.72 18.62
N CYS A 172 -3.46 -5.47 18.17
CA CYS A 172 -2.38 -4.48 18.20
C CYS A 172 -2.05 -4.09 19.65
N GLU A 173 -3.04 -3.82 20.50
CA GLU A 173 -2.82 -3.50 21.91
C GLU A 173 -2.26 -4.69 22.70
N ARG A 174 -2.77 -5.91 22.48
CA ARG A 174 -2.21 -7.12 23.10
C ARG A 174 -0.78 -7.38 22.67
N ILE A 175 -0.45 -7.20 21.39
CA ILE A 175 0.92 -7.35 20.90
C ILE A 175 1.83 -6.24 21.46
N LYS A 176 1.36 -5.00 21.56
CA LYS A 176 2.10 -3.92 22.24
C LYS A 176 2.41 -4.30 23.69
N HIS A 177 1.44 -4.87 24.40
CA HIS A 177 1.62 -5.34 25.78
C HIS A 177 2.66 -6.47 25.89
N ILE A 178 2.65 -7.46 25.00
CA ILE A 178 3.68 -8.52 24.94
C ILE A 178 5.06 -7.88 24.80
N TRP A 179 5.19 -6.90 23.91
CA TRP A 179 6.45 -6.22 23.69
C TRP A 179 6.88 -5.32 24.86
N SER A 180 5.96 -4.66 25.56
CA SER A 180 6.30 -3.78 26.68
C SER A 180 6.74 -4.54 27.93
N GLN A 181 6.27 -5.78 28.12
CA GLN A 181 6.66 -6.62 29.26
C GLN A 181 8.17 -6.87 29.35
N ASP A 182 8.78 -7.29 28.24
CA ASP A 182 10.19 -7.70 28.23
C ASP A 182 11.11 -6.70 27.49
N PHE A 183 10.53 -5.82 26.67
CA PHE A 183 11.26 -4.87 25.82
C PHE A 183 10.77 -3.42 25.97
N GLY A 184 10.12 -3.08 27.09
CA GLY A 184 9.66 -1.72 27.40
C GLY A 184 10.80 -0.69 27.55
N TRP A 185 12.02 -1.15 27.79
CA TRP A 185 13.23 -0.33 27.83
C TRP A 185 13.73 0.13 26.46
N VAL A 186 13.25 -0.49 25.37
CA VAL A 186 13.57 -0.05 24.01
C VAL A 186 12.76 1.21 23.73
N ASP A 187 13.39 2.38 23.78
CA ASP A 187 12.69 3.64 23.50
C ASP A 187 12.18 3.66 22.04
N ARG A 188 10.86 3.67 21.92
CA ARG A 188 10.08 3.74 20.67
C ARG A 188 9.51 5.14 20.43
N THR A 189 9.63 6.04 21.40
CA THR A 189 8.99 7.37 21.39
C THR A 189 9.77 8.39 20.57
N ALA A 190 11.08 8.21 20.42
CA ALA A 190 11.93 9.17 19.74
C ALA A 190 11.74 9.27 18.21
N VAL A 191 11.22 8.25 17.51
CA VAL A 191 11.20 8.28 16.03
C VAL A 191 10.02 7.49 15.44
N THR A 192 9.18 8.19 14.65
CA THR A 192 8.02 7.62 13.93
C THR A 192 8.34 6.60 12.83
N ASP A 193 9.61 6.19 12.65
CA ASP A 193 10.06 5.28 11.58
C ASP A 193 11.36 4.52 11.97
N ILE A 194 11.34 3.76 13.07
CA ILE A 194 12.46 2.84 13.39
C ILE A 194 12.43 1.68 12.37
N SER A 195 13.51 1.48 11.61
CA SER A 195 13.61 0.33 10.71
C SER A 195 13.83 -0.96 11.52
N PHE A 196 13.51 -2.12 10.93
CA PHE A 196 13.77 -3.40 11.61
C PHE A 196 15.25 -3.59 11.93
N LYS A 197 16.15 -3.06 11.09
CA LYS A 197 17.59 -3.08 11.34
C LYS A 197 17.93 -2.29 12.60
N ASP A 198 17.45 -1.06 12.71
CA ASP A 198 17.70 -0.20 13.87
C ASP A 198 17.14 -0.80 15.17
N LEU A 199 15.98 -1.46 15.08
CA LEU A 199 15.40 -2.19 16.19
C LEU A 199 16.33 -3.33 16.66
N VAL A 200 16.85 -4.13 15.74
CA VAL A 200 17.77 -5.23 16.08
C VAL A 200 19.07 -4.71 16.66
N GLU A 201 19.61 -3.59 16.16
CA GLU A 201 20.81 -2.97 16.74
C GLU A 201 20.56 -2.49 18.19
N LYS A 202 19.41 -1.87 18.48
CA LYS A 202 19.04 -1.51 19.86
C LYS A 202 18.94 -2.74 20.78
N ILE A 203 18.44 -3.86 20.27
CA ILE A 203 18.32 -5.10 21.06
C ILE A 203 19.70 -5.71 21.34
N ARG A 204 20.66 -5.53 20.43
CA ARG A 204 22.05 -5.98 20.61
C ARG A 204 22.78 -5.27 21.75
N GLU A 205 22.33 -4.08 22.18
CA GLU A 205 22.84 -3.41 23.38
C GLU A 205 22.67 -4.28 24.64
N LYS A 206 21.69 -5.20 24.65
CA LYS A 206 21.47 -6.18 25.73
C LYS A 206 21.46 -7.60 25.16
N PRO A 207 22.63 -8.20 24.89
CA PRO A 207 22.74 -9.51 24.21
C PRO A 207 21.98 -10.64 24.91
N GLN A 208 21.84 -10.58 26.24
CA GLN A 208 21.05 -11.52 27.03
C GLN A 208 19.56 -11.55 26.67
N THR A 209 19.05 -10.49 26.02
CA THR A 209 17.65 -10.39 25.58
C THR A 209 17.44 -10.81 24.13
N LEU A 210 18.50 -11.04 23.36
CA LEU A 210 18.41 -11.33 21.92
C LEU A 210 17.69 -12.65 21.63
N ALA A 211 18.00 -13.71 22.40
CA ALA A 211 17.31 -14.99 22.29
C ALA A 211 15.82 -14.84 22.63
N LEU A 212 15.50 -14.11 23.71
CA LEU A 212 14.13 -13.84 24.13
C LEU A 212 13.37 -13.05 23.05
N PHE A 213 14.03 -12.06 22.44
CA PHE A 213 13.47 -11.28 21.35
C PHE A 213 13.15 -12.16 20.14
N ALA A 214 14.10 -13.00 19.71
CA ALA A 214 13.93 -13.87 18.55
C ALA A 214 12.78 -14.86 18.74
N VAL A 215 12.71 -15.52 19.91
CA VAL A 215 11.64 -16.47 20.24
C VAL A 215 10.29 -15.77 20.36
N THR A 216 10.24 -14.57 20.93
CA THR A 216 9.01 -13.78 21.04
C THR A 216 8.51 -13.32 19.67
N ALA A 217 9.41 -12.80 18.82
CA ALA A 217 9.10 -12.41 17.45
C ALA A 217 8.57 -13.60 16.63
N TRP A 218 9.23 -14.76 16.77
CA TRP A 218 8.81 -15.99 16.13
C TRP A 218 7.43 -16.45 16.63
N ALA A 219 7.18 -16.43 17.94
CA ALA A 219 5.91 -16.87 18.52
C ALA A 219 4.74 -15.98 18.08
N ILE A 220 4.95 -14.65 18.00
CA ILE A 220 3.96 -13.71 17.46
C ILE A 220 3.69 -14.00 15.97
N TRP A 221 4.75 -14.21 15.18
CA TRP A 221 4.62 -14.53 13.76
C TRP A 221 3.90 -15.87 13.55
N HIS A 222 4.27 -16.88 14.31
CA HIS A 222 3.67 -18.21 14.29
C HIS A 222 2.20 -18.18 14.71
N HIS A 223 1.87 -17.42 15.76
CA HIS A 223 0.50 -17.22 16.18
C HIS A 223 -0.33 -16.61 15.05
N ARG A 224 0.16 -15.52 14.47
CA ARG A 224 -0.49 -14.83 13.36
C ARG A 224 -0.72 -15.76 12.16
N ASN A 225 0.24 -16.63 11.84
CA ASN A 225 0.11 -17.56 10.73
C ASN A 225 -0.89 -18.67 11.00
N LYS A 226 -0.90 -19.25 12.21
CA LYS A 226 -1.88 -20.28 12.58
C LYS A 226 -3.30 -19.73 12.62
N SER A 227 -3.50 -18.54 13.21
CA SER A 227 -4.82 -17.88 13.25
C SER A 227 -5.36 -17.61 11.83
N ARG A 228 -4.49 -17.33 10.86
CA ARG A 228 -4.87 -17.12 9.44
C ARG A 228 -5.22 -18.40 8.69
N LEU A 229 -4.76 -19.56 9.18
CA LEU A 229 -5.06 -20.86 8.61
C LEU A 229 -6.21 -21.56 9.35
N TRP A 230 -6.93 -20.84 10.23
CA TRP A 230 -7.96 -21.39 11.12
C TRP A 230 -7.47 -22.58 11.96
N LYS A 231 -6.16 -22.62 12.24
CA LYS A 231 -5.54 -23.63 13.08
C LYS A 231 -5.41 -23.11 14.51
N TYR A 232 -5.61 -24.00 15.48
CA TYR A 232 -5.41 -23.66 16.90
C TYR A 232 -4.01 -23.10 17.13
N SER A 233 -3.98 -21.93 17.76
CA SER A 233 -2.77 -21.18 18.10
C SER A 233 -2.77 -20.85 19.57
N MET A 234 -1.59 -20.75 20.18
CA MET A 234 -1.50 -20.36 21.59
C MET A 234 -2.10 -18.97 21.82
N PRO A 235 -2.79 -18.74 22.94
CA PRO A 235 -3.29 -17.41 23.30
C PRO A 235 -2.16 -16.36 23.35
N LEU A 236 -2.47 -15.12 22.96
CA LEU A 236 -1.49 -14.01 22.90
C LEU A 236 -0.86 -13.72 24.27
N ASP A 237 -1.64 -13.81 25.34
CA ASP A 237 -1.24 -13.63 26.75
C ASP A 237 -0.21 -14.68 27.22
N ARG A 238 -0.16 -15.85 26.57
CA ARG A 238 0.80 -16.92 26.89
C ARG A 238 2.11 -16.81 26.13
N ILE A 239 2.23 -15.94 25.14
CA ILE A 239 3.41 -15.85 24.28
C ILE A 239 4.67 -15.47 25.07
N ALA A 240 4.59 -14.49 25.97
CA ALA A 240 5.75 -14.05 26.75
C ALA A 240 6.24 -15.16 27.71
N ILE A 241 5.31 -15.86 28.36
CA ILE A 241 5.61 -17.00 29.24
C ILE A 241 6.26 -18.12 28.44
N TYR A 242 5.66 -18.49 27.31
CA TYR A 242 6.18 -19.51 26.41
C TYR A 242 7.62 -19.20 25.96
N ALA A 243 7.91 -17.95 25.58
CA ALA A 243 9.24 -17.57 25.13
C ALA A 243 10.31 -17.74 26.23
N LYS A 244 9.95 -17.40 27.48
CA LYS A 244 10.83 -17.58 28.65
C LYS A 244 11.07 -19.05 28.97
N ASP A 245 10.01 -19.85 28.98
CA ASP A 245 10.10 -21.29 29.26
C ASP A 245 10.87 -22.03 28.16
N TYR A 246 10.68 -21.65 26.90
CA TYR A 246 11.42 -22.21 25.77
C TYR A 246 12.94 -21.99 25.92
N ILE A 247 13.36 -20.79 26.31
CA ILE A 247 14.78 -20.48 26.54
C ILE A 247 15.32 -21.20 27.78
N ARG A 248 14.54 -21.29 28.85
CA ARG A 248 14.93 -22.05 30.05
C ARG A 248 15.19 -23.52 29.72
N ASN A 249 14.29 -24.12 28.93
CA ASN A 249 14.41 -25.51 28.51
C ASN A 249 15.62 -25.73 27.60
N LEU A 250 15.87 -24.81 26.66
CA LEU A 250 17.08 -24.85 25.82
C LEU A 250 18.36 -24.85 26.66
N LYS A 251 18.46 -23.93 27.62
CA LYS A 251 19.63 -23.87 28.53
C LYS A 251 19.79 -25.13 29.38
N SER A 252 18.68 -25.73 29.82
CA SER A 252 18.73 -26.98 30.59
C SER A 252 19.21 -28.18 29.77
N LEU A 253 18.94 -28.20 28.46
CA LEU A 253 19.39 -29.23 27.52
C LEU A 253 20.87 -29.07 27.14
N GLU A 254 21.37 -27.83 27.13
CA GLU A 254 22.80 -27.56 26.92
C GLU A 254 23.64 -27.99 28.15
N CYS A 255 23.10 -27.87 29.37
CA CYS A 255 23.78 -28.32 30.59
C CYS A 255 23.85 -29.85 30.75
N SER A 256 22.97 -30.62 30.09
CA SER A 256 22.94 -32.09 30.17
C SER A 256 23.83 -32.79 29.15
N HIS A 257 24.48 -32.05 28.25
CA HIS A 257 25.55 -32.55 27.38
C HIS A 257 26.85 -31.79 27.66
N PRO A 258 27.63 -32.19 28.69
CA PRO A 258 29.01 -31.70 28.80
C PRO A 258 29.79 -32.14 27.56
N GLN A 259 30.39 -31.17 26.87
CA GLN A 259 31.27 -31.41 25.73
C GLN A 259 32.41 -32.33 26.18
N THR A 260 32.44 -33.55 25.66
CA THR A 260 33.62 -34.42 25.59
C THR A 260 34.49 -34.03 24.40
#